data_AF-A0A1W9PQN9-F1
#
_entry.id   AF-A0A1W9PQN9-F1
#
_cell.length_a   1.000
_cell.length_b   1.000
_cell.length_c   1.000
_cell.angle_alpha   90.00
_cell.angle_beta   90.00
_cell.angle_gamma   90.00
#
_symmetry.space_group_name_H-M   'P 1'
#
loop_
_entity.id
_entity.type
_entity.pdbx_description
1 polymer ?
#
loop_
_entity_poly.entity_id
_entity_poly.type
_entity_poly.pdbx_seq_one_letter_code
_entity_poly.pdbx_strand_id
1 'polypeptide(L)'
;MGIGRTACEGIANARHRRHARRNRQKHHQNTAHNTPLASGIPTKTIERLPYSYFTRNHLHAGSYPAKTLLERYLVDISHARAVADHALALFDHLNAYHNLTPERRPLVETAALLHNIGLVSDPEKHHTVGRDILLANPPEELNAEERLIVALTTYLHRKQMTYKKVDKKASKPAFSDLSKKARGEALTEIQPNPTSKRTAPPRRGRANG
;
A
#
# COMPACT_ATOMS: atom_id res chain seq x y z
N MET A 1 51.28 35.60 8.77
CA MET A 1 50.18 34.90 9.46
C MET A 1 49.04 34.72 8.48
N GLY A 2 48.64 33.48 8.19
CA GLY A 2 47.53 33.19 7.26
C GLY A 2 47.44 31.70 6.98
N ILE A 3 46.90 30.93 7.92
CA ILE A 3 46.70 29.48 7.76
C ILE A 3 45.29 29.28 7.21
N GLY A 4 45.22 28.98 5.92
CA GLY A 4 43.99 28.77 5.16
C GLY A 4 43.30 27.45 5.52
N ARG A 5 41.98 27.54 5.71
CA ARG A 5 41.05 26.45 5.97
C ARG A 5 40.96 25.52 4.74
N THR A 6 41.48 24.29 4.82
CA THR A 6 41.15 23.24 3.84
C THR A 6 41.13 21.85 4.51
N ALA A 7 40.08 21.56 5.28
CA ALA A 7 39.88 20.21 5.84
C ALA A 7 38.42 19.74 5.95
N CYS A 8 37.44 20.50 5.43
CA CYS A 8 36.02 20.13 5.55
C CYS A 8 35.32 19.71 4.25
N GLU A 9 35.96 19.79 3.07
CA GLU A 9 35.32 19.42 1.80
C GLU A 9 35.54 17.94 1.38
N GLY A 10 36.40 17.19 2.08
CA GLY A 10 36.74 15.82 1.73
C GLY A 10 35.72 14.74 2.14
N ILE A 11 34.82 15.03 3.09
CA ILE A 11 33.96 13.99 3.71
C ILE A 11 32.58 13.88 3.04
N ALA A 12 32.08 14.97 2.43
CA ALA A 12 30.78 14.97 1.77
C ALA A 12 30.75 14.15 0.46
N ASN A 13 31.88 14.09 -0.27
CA ASN A 13 31.95 13.39 -1.55
C ASN A 13 32.09 11.86 -1.45
N ALA A 14 32.44 11.32 -0.28
CA ALA A 14 32.59 9.88 -0.06
C ALA A 14 31.26 9.15 0.21
N ARG A 15 30.21 9.84 0.66
CA ARG A 15 28.90 9.24 0.98
C ARG A 15 28.01 9.06 -0.26
N HIS A 16 28.10 9.94 -1.25
CA HIS A 16 27.35 9.82 -2.50
C HIS A 16 27.82 8.64 -3.38
N ARG A 17 29.13 8.36 -3.42
CA ARG A 17 29.67 7.25 -4.23
C ARG A 17 29.34 5.86 -3.68
N ARG A 18 29.14 5.71 -2.36
CA ARG A 18 28.72 4.43 -1.74
C ARG A 18 27.23 4.12 -1.97
N HIS A 19 26.37 5.14 -2.01
CA HIS A 19 24.94 4.96 -2.30
C HIS A 19 24.69 4.55 -3.77
N ALA A 20 25.46 5.13 -4.71
CA ALA A 20 25.35 4.78 -6.13
C ALA A 20 25.81 3.35 -6.44
N ARG A 21 26.84 2.82 -5.75
CA ARG A 21 27.29 1.43 -5.91
C ARG A 21 26.31 0.41 -5.31
N ARG A 22 25.68 0.72 -4.17
CA ARG A 22 24.70 -0.18 -3.53
C ARG A 22 23.40 -0.31 -4.32
N ASN A 23 23.01 0.72 -5.09
CA ASN A 23 21.83 0.64 -5.97
C ASN A 23 22.11 -0.13 -7.27
N ARG A 24 23.35 -0.10 -7.80
CA ARG A 24 23.73 -0.90 -8.98
C ARG A 24 23.76 -2.41 -8.69
N GLN A 25 24.12 -2.80 -7.48
CA GLN A 25 24.19 -4.22 -7.09
C GLN A 25 22.83 -4.85 -6.80
N LYS A 26 21.82 -4.05 -6.42
CA LYS A 26 20.43 -4.51 -6.25
C LYS A 26 19.71 -4.79 -7.58
N HIS A 27 20.20 -4.26 -8.69
CA HIS A 27 19.67 -4.55 -10.03
C HIS A 27 20.23 -5.83 -10.67
N HIS A 28 21.15 -6.54 -10.01
CA HIS A 28 21.78 -7.75 -10.57
C HIS A 28 21.40 -9.08 -9.92
N GLN A 29 20.39 -9.12 -9.05
CA GLN A 29 19.89 -10.39 -8.48
C GLN A 29 18.44 -10.74 -8.80
N ASN A 30 17.81 -10.07 -9.76
CA ASN A 30 16.50 -10.48 -10.27
C ASN A 30 16.59 -10.94 -11.72
N THR A 31 17.43 -11.94 -11.95
CA THR A 31 17.49 -12.67 -13.22
C THR A 31 17.09 -14.11 -12.97
N ALA A 32 16.14 -14.56 -13.80
CA ALA A 32 15.71 -15.93 -14.03
C ALA A 32 14.68 -16.51 -13.04
N HIS A 33 13.41 -16.14 -13.26
CA HIS A 33 12.35 -17.15 -13.44
C HIS A 33 11.38 -16.63 -14.52
N ASN A 34 11.67 -16.94 -15.78
CA ASN A 34 10.73 -16.76 -16.89
C ASN A 34 9.76 -17.95 -16.87
N THR A 35 8.71 -17.85 -16.07
CA THR A 35 7.57 -18.79 -16.15
C THR A 35 6.52 -18.15 -17.04
N PRO A 36 6.07 -18.79 -18.14
CA PRO A 36 5.05 -18.19 -18.99
C PRO A 36 3.72 -18.12 -18.23
N LEU A 37 3.17 -16.93 -18.07
CA LEU A 37 1.77 -16.77 -17.68
C LEU A 37 0.90 -17.25 -18.85
N ALA A 38 -0.21 -17.94 -18.55
CA ALA A 38 -1.10 -18.60 -19.53
C ALA A 38 -1.74 -17.68 -20.59
N SER A 39 -1.44 -16.38 -20.59
CA SER A 39 -1.93 -15.39 -21.55
C SER A 39 -1.02 -15.15 -22.76
N GLY A 40 0.12 -15.86 -22.89
CA GLY A 40 0.97 -15.82 -24.08
C GLY A 40 1.70 -14.49 -24.32
N ILE A 41 1.68 -13.56 -23.35
CA ILE A 41 2.37 -12.27 -23.47
C ILE A 41 3.81 -12.42 -22.92
N PRO A 42 4.85 -12.21 -23.73
CA PRO A 42 6.23 -12.29 -23.26
C PRO A 42 6.51 -11.20 -22.22
N THR A 43 7.15 -11.58 -21.11
CA THR A 43 7.44 -10.75 -19.92
C THR A 43 8.16 -9.43 -20.24
N LYS A 44 8.98 -9.40 -21.29
CA LYS A 44 9.71 -8.19 -21.74
C LYS A 44 8.82 -7.12 -22.41
N THR A 45 7.59 -7.46 -22.78
CA THR A 45 6.65 -6.53 -23.45
C THR A 45 5.78 -5.75 -22.45
N ILE A 46 5.61 -6.27 -21.23
CA ILE A 46 4.74 -5.69 -20.19
C ILE A 46 5.28 -4.34 -19.68
N GLU A 47 6.60 -4.13 -19.64
CA GLU A 47 7.23 -2.89 -19.16
C GLU A 47 6.94 -1.64 -20.03
N ARG A 48 6.24 -1.79 -21.18
CA ARG A 48 5.97 -0.69 -22.12
C ARG A 48 4.48 -0.49 -22.48
N LEU A 49 3.55 -1.17 -21.82
CA LEU A 49 2.13 -1.00 -22.17
C LEU A 49 1.58 0.32 -21.59
N PRO A 50 1.07 1.23 -22.42
CA PRO A 50 0.47 2.48 -21.94
C PRO A 50 -0.79 2.19 -21.11
N TYR A 51 -1.15 3.10 -20.19
CA TYR A 51 -2.42 3.08 -19.45
C TYR A 51 -3.64 2.80 -20.35
N SER A 52 -3.57 3.27 -21.60
CA SER A 52 -4.59 3.06 -22.63
C SER A 52 -4.78 1.61 -23.06
N TYR A 53 -3.77 0.74 -22.92
CA TYR A 53 -3.83 -0.68 -23.26
C TYR A 53 -4.67 -1.47 -22.25
N PHE A 54 -4.56 -1.13 -20.97
CA PHE A 54 -5.46 -1.62 -19.94
C PHE A 54 -6.88 -1.07 -20.18
N THR A 55 -7.05 0.25 -20.36
CA THR A 55 -8.41 0.81 -20.54
C THR A 55 -9.14 0.34 -21.82
N ARG A 56 -8.44 -0.06 -22.89
CA ARG A 56 -9.08 -0.55 -24.13
C ARG A 56 -9.68 -1.95 -24.01
N ASN A 57 -9.16 -2.79 -23.11
CA ASN A 57 -9.69 -4.14 -22.85
C ASN A 57 -10.57 -4.22 -21.57
N HIS A 58 -10.80 -3.09 -20.88
CA HIS A 58 -11.59 -3.01 -19.64
C HIS A 58 -13.02 -2.47 -19.84
N LEU A 59 -13.64 -2.72 -21.00
CA LEU A 59 -14.98 -2.22 -21.31
C LEU A 59 -16.13 -3.06 -20.72
N HIS A 60 -15.85 -4.08 -19.91
CA HIS A 60 -16.88 -4.87 -19.24
C HIS A 60 -16.69 -4.84 -17.72
N ALA A 61 -17.37 -3.89 -17.08
CA ALA A 61 -17.61 -3.91 -15.65
C ALA A 61 -18.27 -5.24 -15.29
N GLY A 62 -17.71 -5.93 -14.30
CA GLY A 62 -18.15 -7.27 -13.92
C GLY A 62 -17.42 -7.75 -12.68
N SER A 63 -18.03 -8.65 -11.92
CA SER A 63 -17.34 -9.34 -10.84
C SER A 63 -16.39 -10.38 -11.45
N TYR A 64 -15.22 -10.59 -10.86
CA TYR A 64 -14.30 -11.67 -11.23
C TYR A 64 -13.71 -12.31 -9.96
N PRO A 65 -13.27 -13.58 -9.99
CA PRO A 65 -12.54 -14.15 -8.87
C PRO A 65 -11.28 -13.34 -8.56
N ALA A 66 -10.91 -13.22 -7.27
CA ALA A 66 -9.74 -12.45 -6.85
C ALA A 66 -8.46 -12.89 -7.57
N LYS A 67 -8.29 -14.21 -7.78
CA LYS A 67 -7.18 -14.78 -8.55
C LYS A 67 -7.13 -14.25 -9.99
N THR A 68 -8.28 -14.17 -10.65
CA THR A 68 -8.39 -13.65 -12.02
C THR A 68 -8.00 -12.17 -12.08
N LEU A 69 -8.35 -11.38 -11.06
CA LEU A 69 -7.95 -9.98 -10.96
C LEU A 69 -6.43 -9.84 -10.80
N LEU A 70 -5.81 -10.65 -9.93
CA LEU A 70 -4.36 -10.66 -9.75
C LEU A 70 -3.60 -10.94 -11.05
N GLU A 71 -4.06 -11.92 -11.83
CA GLU A 71 -3.48 -12.26 -13.13
C GLU A 71 -3.73 -11.16 -14.17
N ARG A 72 -4.97 -10.67 -14.27
CA ARG A 72 -5.36 -9.65 -15.25
C ARG A 72 -4.60 -8.35 -15.09
N TYR A 73 -4.35 -7.93 -13.86
CA TYR A 73 -3.66 -6.69 -13.54
C TYR A 73 -2.16 -6.89 -13.25
N LEU A 74 -1.65 -8.09 -13.54
CA LEU A 74 -0.22 -8.42 -13.48
C LEU A 74 0.39 -8.11 -12.11
N VAL A 75 -0.32 -8.46 -11.05
CA VAL A 75 0.13 -8.26 -9.67
C VAL A 75 1.33 -9.16 -9.40
N ASP A 76 2.36 -8.62 -8.74
CA ASP A 76 3.45 -9.42 -8.19
C ASP A 76 2.91 -10.30 -7.06
N ILE A 77 2.60 -11.55 -7.40
CA ILE A 77 1.98 -12.52 -6.49
C ILE A 77 2.91 -12.84 -5.31
N SER A 78 4.23 -12.87 -5.52
CA SER A 78 5.18 -13.16 -4.43
C SER A 78 5.18 -12.04 -3.40
N HIS A 79 5.19 -10.79 -3.87
CA HIS A 79 5.09 -9.63 -2.99
C HIS A 79 3.72 -9.57 -2.29
N ALA A 80 2.64 -9.76 -3.05
CA ALA A 80 1.28 -9.77 -2.52
C ALA A 80 1.08 -10.83 -1.42
N ARG A 81 1.63 -12.04 -1.63
CA ARG A 81 1.59 -13.12 -0.63
C ARG A 81 2.37 -12.76 0.63
N ALA A 82 3.58 -12.23 0.51
CA ALA A 82 4.36 -11.79 1.67
C ALA A 82 3.63 -10.70 2.47
N VAL A 83 2.97 -9.75 1.80
CA VAL A 83 2.15 -8.73 2.47
C VAL A 83 0.93 -9.36 3.14
N ALA A 84 0.28 -10.34 2.51
CA ALA A 84 -0.83 -11.07 3.11
C ALA A 84 -0.41 -11.85 4.37
N ASP A 85 0.72 -12.56 4.31
CA ASP A 85 1.24 -13.32 5.46
C ASP A 85 1.55 -12.38 6.65
N HIS A 86 2.15 -11.21 6.38
CA HIS A 86 2.37 -10.20 7.41
C HIS A 86 1.07 -9.59 7.95
N ALA A 87 0.11 -9.29 7.08
CA ALA A 87 -1.19 -8.74 7.49
C ALA A 87 -1.96 -9.73 8.38
N LEU A 88 -1.93 -11.01 8.02
CA LEU A 88 -2.57 -12.08 8.80
C LEU A 88 -1.86 -12.31 10.14
N ALA A 89 -0.53 -12.30 10.17
CA ALA A 89 0.22 -12.38 11.43
C ALA A 89 -0.10 -11.20 12.36
N LEU A 90 -0.24 -9.99 11.81
CA LEU A 90 -0.64 -8.81 12.59
C LEU A 90 -2.09 -8.91 13.07
N PHE A 91 -3.01 -9.40 12.23
CA PHE A 91 -4.40 -9.67 12.62
C PHE A 91 -4.44 -10.64 13.81
N ASP A 92 -3.79 -11.80 13.68
CA ASP A 92 -3.80 -12.84 14.71
C ASP A 92 -3.16 -12.33 16.03
N HIS A 93 -2.04 -11.59 15.96
CA HIS A 93 -1.37 -11.05 17.15
C HIS A 93 -2.11 -9.87 17.81
N LEU A 94 -2.90 -9.11 17.05
CA LEU A 94 -3.61 -7.93 17.55
C LEU A 94 -5.09 -8.21 17.83
N ASN A 95 -5.50 -9.48 17.91
CA ASN A 95 -6.88 -9.91 18.14
C ASN A 95 -7.55 -9.21 19.34
N ALA A 96 -6.79 -8.97 20.42
CA ALA A 96 -7.29 -8.28 21.61
C ALA A 96 -7.57 -6.78 21.42
N TYR A 97 -7.13 -6.18 20.31
CA TYR A 97 -7.15 -4.72 20.10
C TYR A 97 -8.04 -4.28 18.95
N HIS A 98 -8.17 -5.06 17.86
CA HIS A 98 -8.85 -4.59 16.65
C HIS A 98 -10.36 -4.83 16.64
N ASN A 99 -10.92 -5.57 17.61
CA ASN A 99 -12.35 -5.87 17.72
C ASN A 99 -12.98 -6.47 16.45
N LEU A 100 -12.19 -7.21 15.66
CA LEU A 100 -12.65 -7.90 14.45
C LEU A 100 -12.82 -9.36 14.78
N THR A 101 -13.86 -9.97 14.23
CA THR A 101 -14.12 -11.39 14.44
C THR A 101 -13.21 -12.24 13.52
N PRO A 102 -12.91 -13.50 13.87
CA PRO A 102 -12.08 -14.38 13.05
C PRO A 102 -12.57 -14.56 11.60
N GLU A 103 -13.88 -14.41 11.36
CA GLU A 103 -14.50 -14.47 10.04
C GLU A 103 -14.05 -13.33 9.12
N ARG A 104 -13.46 -12.25 9.66
CA ARG A 104 -12.85 -11.17 8.87
C ARG A 104 -11.45 -11.49 8.35
N ARG A 105 -10.83 -12.59 8.82
CA ARG A 105 -9.47 -12.97 8.41
C ARG A 105 -9.31 -13.16 6.89
N PRO A 106 -10.24 -13.82 6.15
CA PRO A 106 -10.16 -13.92 4.68
C PRO A 106 -10.31 -12.57 3.96
N LEU A 107 -11.06 -11.63 4.53
CA LEU A 107 -11.17 -10.27 3.99
C LEU A 107 -9.84 -9.52 4.08
N VAL A 108 -9.12 -9.68 5.21
CA VAL A 108 -7.77 -9.11 5.39
C VAL A 108 -6.79 -9.69 4.38
N GLU A 109 -6.81 -11.01 4.19
CA GLU A 109 -6.00 -11.67 3.16
C GLU A 109 -6.30 -11.10 1.76
N THR A 110 -7.58 -11.02 1.40
CA THR A 110 -8.01 -10.51 0.08
C THR A 110 -7.58 -9.06 -0.13
N ALA A 111 -7.75 -8.21 0.88
CA ALA A 111 -7.31 -6.81 0.83
C ALA A 111 -5.80 -6.69 0.65
N ALA A 112 -5.02 -7.52 1.36
CA ALA A 112 -3.56 -7.54 1.26
C ALA A 112 -3.07 -8.03 -0.10
N LEU A 113 -3.71 -9.06 -0.67
CA LEU A 113 -3.37 -9.57 -2.00
C LEU A 113 -3.61 -8.52 -3.10
N LEU A 114 -4.72 -7.78 -3.00
CA LEU A 114 -5.15 -6.82 -4.02
C LEU A 114 -4.61 -5.40 -3.81
N HIS A 115 -3.88 -5.13 -2.72
CA HIS A 115 -3.52 -3.76 -2.33
C HIS A 115 -2.77 -2.96 -3.42
N ASN A 116 -1.98 -3.64 -4.24
CA ASN A 116 -1.20 -3.04 -5.33
C ASN A 116 -1.75 -3.34 -6.73
N ILE A 117 -3.04 -3.69 -6.86
CA ILE A 117 -3.66 -4.02 -8.15
C ILE A 117 -3.53 -2.91 -9.22
N GLY A 118 -3.42 -1.64 -8.79
CA GLY A 118 -3.20 -0.51 -9.70
C GLY A 118 -1.74 -0.23 -10.08
N LEU A 119 -0.77 -1.01 -9.58
CA LEU A 119 0.66 -0.69 -9.67
C LEU A 119 1.19 -0.71 -11.10
N VAL A 120 0.81 -1.71 -11.89
CA VAL A 120 1.23 -1.81 -13.30
C VAL A 120 0.53 -0.76 -14.15
N SER A 121 -0.72 -0.40 -13.83
CA SER A 121 -1.48 0.60 -14.58
C SER A 121 -0.96 2.02 -14.36
N ASP A 122 -0.72 2.43 -13.13
CA ASP A 122 -0.15 3.75 -12.79
C ASP A 122 0.69 3.66 -11.51
N PRO A 123 2.02 3.53 -11.61
CA PRO A 123 2.89 3.44 -10.43
C PRO A 123 2.79 4.65 -9.48
N GLU A 124 2.47 5.85 -9.96
CA GLU A 124 2.40 7.06 -9.13
C GLU A 124 1.06 7.18 -8.39
N LYS A 125 -0.04 6.74 -9.03
CA LYS A 125 -1.40 6.82 -8.51
C LYS A 125 -2.03 5.44 -8.27
N HIS A 126 -1.24 4.39 -8.11
CA HIS A 126 -1.67 2.99 -7.98
C HIS A 126 -2.77 2.76 -6.94
N HIS A 127 -2.73 3.44 -5.80
CA HIS A 127 -3.78 3.43 -4.78
C HIS A 127 -5.14 3.99 -5.28
N THR A 128 -5.14 5.01 -6.13
CA THR A 128 -6.35 5.59 -6.71
C THR A 128 -6.87 4.74 -7.86
N VAL A 129 -5.97 4.34 -8.77
CA VAL A 129 -6.32 3.45 -9.88
C VAL A 129 -6.77 2.08 -9.39
N GLY A 130 -6.11 1.53 -8.37
CA GLY A 130 -6.47 0.26 -7.75
C GLY A 130 -7.85 0.29 -7.10
N ARG A 131 -8.19 1.40 -6.41
CA ARG A 131 -9.57 1.62 -5.93
C ARG A 131 -10.57 1.57 -7.09
N ASP A 132 -10.31 2.29 -8.17
CA ASP A 132 -11.24 2.39 -9.31
C ASP A 132 -11.39 1.05 -10.02
N ILE A 133 -10.30 0.28 -10.14
CA ILE A 133 -10.32 -1.11 -10.61
C ILE A 133 -11.24 -1.96 -9.75
N LEU A 134 -11.09 -1.91 -8.42
CA LEU A 134 -11.86 -2.76 -7.49
C LEU A 134 -13.33 -2.36 -7.39
N LEU A 135 -13.66 -1.09 -7.62
CA LEU A 135 -15.04 -0.61 -7.69
C LEU A 135 -15.72 -1.04 -8.99
N ALA A 136 -15.00 -1.02 -10.12
CA ALA A 136 -15.54 -1.42 -11.41
C ALA A 136 -15.55 -2.96 -11.60
N ASN A 137 -14.55 -3.63 -11.04
CA ASN A 137 -14.31 -5.07 -11.19
C ASN A 137 -14.11 -5.74 -9.82
N PRO A 138 -15.17 -5.84 -8.99
CA PRO A 138 -15.04 -6.35 -7.64
C PRO A 138 -14.73 -7.86 -7.61
N PRO A 139 -14.01 -8.34 -6.56
CA PRO A 139 -13.87 -9.77 -6.32
C PRO A 139 -15.23 -10.45 -6.11
N GLU A 140 -15.45 -11.59 -6.76
CA GLU A 140 -16.68 -12.39 -6.67
C GLU A 140 -16.92 -12.93 -5.26
N GLU A 141 -15.85 -13.23 -4.55
CA GLU A 141 -15.88 -13.83 -3.21
C GLU A 141 -16.40 -12.87 -2.13
N LEU A 142 -16.50 -11.57 -2.45
CA LEU A 142 -16.86 -10.53 -1.50
C LEU A 142 -18.30 -10.05 -1.67
N ASN A 143 -18.98 -9.81 -0.56
CA ASN A 143 -20.28 -9.14 -0.57
C ASN A 143 -20.15 -7.62 -0.84
N ALA A 144 -21.27 -6.93 -1.02
CA ALA A 144 -21.29 -5.50 -1.37
C ALA A 144 -20.48 -4.61 -0.39
N GLU A 145 -20.60 -4.87 0.91
CA GLU A 145 -19.88 -4.11 1.95
C GLU A 145 -18.38 -4.41 1.92
N GLU A 146 -18.01 -5.68 1.79
CA GLU A 146 -16.62 -6.14 1.72
C GLU A 146 -15.87 -5.60 0.50
N ARG A 147 -16.54 -5.51 -0.66
CA ARG A 147 -15.99 -4.89 -1.87
C ARG A 147 -15.56 -3.45 -1.61
N LEU A 148 -16.39 -2.68 -0.89
CA LEU A 148 -16.09 -1.30 -0.52
C LEU A 148 -14.95 -1.23 0.50
N ILE A 149 -14.89 -2.16 1.46
CA ILE A 149 -13.77 -2.26 2.41
C ILE A 149 -12.45 -2.49 1.65
N VAL A 150 -12.38 -3.46 0.74
CA VAL A 150 -11.17 -3.77 -0.02
C VAL A 150 -10.74 -2.62 -0.93
N ALA A 151 -11.69 -1.96 -1.59
CA ALA A 151 -11.42 -0.76 -2.39
C ALA A 151 -10.92 0.41 -1.53
N LEU A 152 -11.48 0.61 -0.33
CA LEU A 152 -11.06 1.65 0.60
C LEU A 152 -9.66 1.37 1.17
N THR A 153 -9.37 0.15 1.60
CA THR A 153 -8.04 -0.27 2.09
C THR A 153 -6.98 -0.03 1.02
N THR A 154 -7.28 -0.41 -0.23
CA THR A 154 -6.42 -0.12 -1.40
C THR A 154 -6.23 1.37 -1.61
N TYR A 155 -7.24 2.20 -1.36
CA TYR A 155 -7.14 3.65 -1.49
C TYR A 155 -6.30 4.33 -0.40
N LEU A 156 -6.10 3.65 0.74
CA LEU A 156 -5.49 4.21 1.95
C LEU A 156 -4.01 3.82 2.15
N HIS A 157 -3.48 2.79 1.48
CA HIS A 157 -2.17 2.21 1.86
C HIS A 157 -0.92 3.07 1.56
N ARG A 158 -0.97 4.09 0.69
CA ARG A 158 0.25 4.78 0.20
C ARG A 158 0.86 5.81 1.15
N LYS A 159 0.07 6.51 1.97
CA LYS A 159 0.55 7.66 2.77
C LYS A 159 0.14 7.51 4.22
N GLN A 160 0.94 8.08 5.12
CA GLN A 160 0.56 8.16 6.52
C GLN A 160 -0.84 8.77 6.67
N MET A 161 -1.74 7.96 7.20
CA MET A 161 -3.13 8.33 7.35
C MET A 161 -3.36 8.83 8.77
N THR A 162 -3.95 10.01 8.87
CA THR A 162 -4.48 10.51 10.14
C THR A 162 -5.98 10.22 10.18
N TYR A 163 -6.57 10.15 11.37
CA TYR A 163 -8.01 9.95 11.53
C TYR A 163 -8.85 10.91 10.64
N LYS A 164 -8.48 12.20 10.59
CA LYS A 164 -9.15 13.19 9.74
C LYS A 164 -9.04 12.89 8.24
N LYS A 165 -7.92 12.33 7.77
CA LYS A 165 -7.73 11.97 6.36
C LYS A 165 -8.48 10.69 6.01
N VAL A 166 -8.48 9.73 6.93
CA VAL A 166 -9.29 8.53 6.89
C VAL A 166 -10.76 8.88 6.70
N ASP A 167 -11.32 9.68 7.62
CA ASP A 167 -12.73 10.04 7.65
C ASP A 167 -13.16 10.80 6.38
N LYS A 168 -12.33 11.77 5.95
CA LYS A 168 -12.54 12.50 4.70
C LYS A 168 -12.56 11.59 3.47
N LYS A 169 -11.72 10.55 3.43
CA LYS A 169 -11.66 9.62 2.29
C LYS A 169 -12.81 8.62 2.31
N ALA A 170 -13.19 8.12 3.47
CA ALA A 170 -14.33 7.21 3.65
C ALA A 170 -15.68 7.91 3.46
N SER A 171 -15.75 9.23 3.64
CA SER A 171 -16.96 10.03 3.41
C SER A 171 -17.21 10.40 1.94
N LYS A 172 -16.37 9.91 0.99
CA LYS A 172 -16.60 10.17 -0.43
C LYS A 172 -17.86 9.47 -0.94
N PRO A 173 -18.55 10.00 -1.98
CA PRO A 173 -19.75 9.37 -2.53
C PRO A 173 -19.56 7.91 -2.95
N ALA A 174 -18.36 7.55 -3.43
CA ALA A 174 -18.01 6.16 -3.78
C ALA A 174 -18.08 5.16 -2.61
N PHE A 175 -18.21 5.65 -1.38
CA PHE A 175 -18.23 4.89 -0.13
C PHE A 175 -19.46 5.23 0.73
N SER A 176 -20.47 5.90 0.16
CA SER A 176 -21.70 6.26 0.88
C SER A 176 -22.37 5.04 1.50
N ASP A 177 -22.33 3.91 0.79
CA ASP A 177 -23.05 2.69 1.13
C ASP A 177 -22.31 1.83 2.17
N LEU A 178 -21.08 2.20 2.55
CA LEU A 178 -20.42 1.60 3.71
C LEU A 178 -21.12 2.01 4.99
N SER A 179 -21.63 1.02 5.74
CA SER A 179 -22.17 1.23 7.07
C SER A 179 -21.13 1.89 7.99
N LYS A 180 -21.57 2.64 9.01
CA LYS A 180 -20.64 3.23 9.99
C LYS A 180 -19.75 2.16 10.65
N LYS A 181 -20.29 0.96 10.86
CA LYS A 181 -19.56 -0.20 11.38
C LYS A 181 -18.46 -0.65 10.42
N ALA A 182 -18.76 -0.85 9.14
CA ALA A 182 -17.76 -1.25 8.15
C ALA A 182 -16.72 -0.17 7.85
N ARG A 183 -17.09 1.12 7.94
CA ARG A 183 -16.09 2.20 7.97
C ARG A 183 -15.16 2.02 9.16
N GLY A 184 -15.69 1.76 10.36
CA GLY A 184 -14.88 1.47 11.54
C GLY A 184 -13.96 0.26 11.37
N GLU A 185 -14.42 -0.81 10.73
CA GLU A 185 -13.62 -2.02 10.45
C GLU A 185 -12.49 -1.75 9.46
N ALA A 186 -12.76 -1.07 8.33
CA ALA A 186 -11.74 -0.68 7.36
C ALA A 186 -10.71 0.30 7.93
N LEU A 187 -11.09 1.04 8.98
CA LEU A 187 -10.32 2.13 9.55
C LEU A 187 -9.74 1.79 10.93
N THR A 188 -9.94 0.56 11.42
CA THR A 188 -9.59 0.04 12.75
C THR A 188 -9.50 1.14 13.78
N GLU A 189 -10.62 1.46 14.46
CA GLU A 189 -10.71 2.52 15.48
C GLU A 189 -9.36 2.87 16.12
N ILE A 190 -8.65 3.81 15.50
CA ILE A 190 -7.43 4.39 16.02
C ILE A 190 -7.90 5.36 17.11
N GLN A 191 -8.44 4.81 18.19
CA GLN A 191 -8.64 5.58 19.40
C GLN A 191 -7.25 6.08 19.80
N PRO A 192 -7.01 7.39 19.92
CA PRO A 192 -5.76 7.87 20.47
C PRO A 192 -5.64 7.28 21.87
N ASN A 193 -4.57 6.52 22.13
CA ASN A 193 -4.26 6.06 23.47
C ASN A 193 -4.26 7.28 24.42
N PRO A 194 -5.16 7.35 25.41
CA PRO A 194 -5.29 8.52 26.29
C PRO A 194 -4.06 8.73 27.19
N THR A 195 -3.11 7.79 27.22
CA THR A 195 -1.94 7.85 28.12
C THR A 195 -0.68 8.48 27.51
N SER A 196 -0.65 8.86 26.22
CA SER A 196 0.50 9.59 25.66
C SER A 196 0.41 11.10 25.96
N LYS A 197 0.44 11.49 27.24
CA LYS A 197 0.89 12.84 27.60
C LYS A 197 2.37 12.93 27.24
N ARG A 198 2.70 13.60 26.14
CA ARG A 198 4.06 14.14 25.94
C ARG A 198 4.34 15.09 27.10
N THR A 199 5.01 14.61 28.14
CA THR A 199 5.63 15.48 29.13
C THR A 199 6.71 16.28 28.39
N ALA A 200 6.48 17.57 28.22
CA ALA A 200 7.50 18.48 27.73
C ALA A 200 8.70 18.43 28.70
N PRO A 201 9.95 18.40 28.21
CA PRO A 201 11.10 18.48 29.10
C PRO A 201 11.04 19.81 29.87
N PRO A 202 11.43 19.83 31.16
CA PRO A 202 11.40 21.04 31.95
C PRO A 202 12.25 22.11 31.28
N ARG A 203 11.67 23.29 31.04
CA ARG A 203 12.41 24.47 30.61
C ARG A 203 13.46 24.78 31.68
N ARG A 204 14.74 24.60 31.35
CA ARG A 204 15.85 25.07 32.20
C ARG A 204 15.61 26.55 32.51
N GLY A 205 15.35 26.85 33.78
CA GLY A 205 15.28 28.20 34.29
C GLY A 205 16.62 28.89 34.04
N ARG A 206 16.56 30.06 33.42
CA ARG A 206 17.68 30.99 33.33
C ARG A 206 17.90 31.55 34.74
N ALA A 207 18.97 31.13 35.40
CA ALA A 207 19.37 31.71 36.67
C ALA A 207 19.82 33.16 36.41
N ASN A 208 19.23 34.10 37.16
CA ASN A 208 19.76 35.44 37.29
C ASN A 208 20.98 35.39 38.21
N GLY A 209 22.09 35.93 37.72
CA GLY A 209 23.35 36.17 38.43
C GLY A 209 24.17 37.13 37.58
#